data_AF-A0A1V5HQX2-F1
#
_entry.id   AF-A0A1V5HQX2-F1
#
_cell.length_a   1.000
_cell.length_b   1.000
_cell.length_c   1.000
_cell.angle_alpha   90.00
_cell.angle_beta   90.00
_cell.angle_gamma   90.00
#
_symmetry.space_group_name_H-M   'P 1'
#
loop_
_entity.id
_entity.type
_entity.pdbx_description
1 polymer ?
#
loop_
_entity_poly.entity_id
_entity_poly.type
_entity_poly.pdbx_seq_one_letter_code
_entity_poly.pdbx_strand_id
1 'polypeptide(L)'
;MNSASPVWTIYLHTHRDSGRGYVGLTKKTWRQRWDQHVCQARKKPVSRSHWYNAIQKYGKDAFDHMVLHTCSSLDEANLLEWKWIEILGTRDPAHGFNITPGGKVRAPHLSRNPWDRPEYRAKMESVLRSGLQKARWQDPALRAQMSRTQKSRFVEDPSLKERVSRDQLKRMEDPQYRAKIMSGLIEQNMDPDRSALSAAQKKRFSDPDELIKKSLASRKFTGDPEYRQKMRDRIQKLYEDPEYLQKVRAAIRDSRKDRS
;
A
#
# COMPACT_ATOMS: atom_id res chain seq x y z
N MET A 1 4.06 31.80 8.18
CA MET A 1 3.33 31.08 9.25
C MET A 1 4.33 30.16 9.94
N ASN A 2 4.55 30.38 11.25
CA ASN A 2 5.64 29.83 12.06
C ASN A 2 5.96 28.35 11.82
N SER A 3 7.03 28.10 11.07
CA SER A 3 7.80 26.86 11.08
C SER A 3 8.60 26.80 12.39
N ALA A 4 7.90 26.67 13.51
CA ALA A 4 8.53 26.31 14.78
C ALA A 4 8.98 24.85 14.67
N SER A 5 10.28 24.61 14.82
CA SER A 5 10.87 23.27 14.90
C SER A 5 10.05 22.38 15.85
N PRO A 6 9.91 21.07 15.57
CA PRO A 6 9.12 20.19 16.41
C PRO A 6 9.69 20.17 17.84
N VAL A 7 8.99 20.79 18.78
CA VAL A 7 9.36 20.78 20.20
C VAL A 7 8.70 19.59 20.87
N TRP A 8 9.53 18.76 21.49
CA TRP A 8 9.13 17.69 22.37
C TRP A 8 8.92 18.23 23.77
N THR A 9 7.78 17.91 24.37
CA THR A 9 7.42 18.34 25.73
C THR A 9 7.38 17.12 26.64
N ILE A 10 8.20 17.15 27.69
CA ILE A 10 8.17 16.20 28.80
C ILE A 10 7.32 16.82 29.90
N TYR A 11 6.35 16.08 30.40
CA TYR A 11 5.40 16.56 31.39
C TYR A 11 5.22 15.56 32.53
N LEU A 12 4.79 16.09 33.67
CA LEU A 12 4.37 15.36 34.86
C LEU A 12 2.90 15.64 35.13
N HIS A 13 2.15 14.58 35.43
CA HIS A 13 0.82 14.66 35.99
C HIS A 13 0.84 14.09 37.41
N THR A 14 0.48 14.91 38.39
CA THR A 14 0.52 14.53 39.81
C THR A 14 -0.90 14.43 40.33
N HIS A 15 -1.26 13.30 40.92
CA HIS A 15 -2.52 13.17 41.63
C HIS A 15 -2.47 13.97 42.93
N ARG A 16 -3.40 14.91 43.13
CA ARG A 16 -3.37 15.88 44.25
C ARG A 16 -3.27 15.21 45.62
N ASP A 17 -4.11 14.20 45.86
CA ASP A 17 -4.25 13.65 47.21
C ASP A 17 -3.21 12.59 47.56
N SER A 18 -2.74 11.83 46.56
CA SER A 18 -1.77 10.75 46.80
C SER A 18 -0.33 11.12 46.47
N GLY A 19 -0.08 12.28 45.85
CA GLY A 19 1.23 12.68 45.37
C GLY A 19 1.79 11.81 44.24
N ARG A 20 1.02 10.82 43.75
CA ARG A 20 1.49 9.86 42.74
C ARG A 20 1.64 10.52 41.39
N GLY A 21 2.80 10.31 40.76
CA GLY A 21 3.15 10.92 39.49
C GLY A 21 2.94 10.03 38.26
N TYR A 22 2.65 10.66 37.12
CA TYR A 22 2.78 10.08 35.79
C TYR A 22 3.63 10.98 34.91
N VAL A 23 4.77 10.46 34.44
CA VAL A 23 5.64 11.17 33.50
C VAL A 23 5.36 10.68 32.08
N GLY A 24 5.29 11.61 31.14
CA GLY A 24 5.17 11.26 29.73
C GLY A 24 5.79 12.28 28.78
N LEU A 25 5.95 11.83 27.54
CA LEU A 25 6.48 12.60 26.43
C LEU A 25 5.41 12.88 25.35
N THR A 26 5.49 14.02 24.67
CA THR A 26 4.68 14.30 23.47
C THR A 26 5.34 15.29 22.50
N LYS A 27 4.97 15.22 21.20
CA LYS A 27 5.26 16.27 20.18
C LYS A 27 4.28 17.45 20.23
N LYS A 28 3.24 17.34 21.06
CA LYS A 28 2.17 18.32 21.20
C LYS A 28 2.37 19.11 22.49
N THR A 29 1.47 20.04 22.80
CA THR A 29 1.42 20.60 24.15
C THR A 29 0.93 19.56 25.15
N TRP A 30 1.30 19.71 26.42
CA TRP A 30 0.82 18.83 27.49
C TRP A 30 -0.71 18.85 27.59
N ARG A 31 -1.37 20.00 27.35
CA ARG A 31 -2.84 20.15 27.36
C ARG A 31 -3.50 19.26 26.30
N GLN A 32 -3.02 19.34 25.06
CA GLN A 32 -3.53 18.50 23.97
C GLN A 32 -3.30 17.00 24.21
N ARG A 33 -2.22 16.65 24.91
CA ARG A 33 -1.93 15.26 25.29
C ARG A 33 -2.81 14.79 26.44
N TRP A 34 -3.10 15.67 27.40
CA TRP A 34 -4.01 15.42 28.52
C TRP A 34 -5.43 15.13 28.03
N ASP A 35 -5.97 15.96 27.13
CA ASP A 35 -7.31 15.73 26.55
C ASP A 35 -7.40 14.37 25.84
N GLN A 36 -6.31 13.96 25.17
CA GLN A 36 -6.23 12.63 24.56
C GLN A 36 -6.23 11.51 25.61
N HIS A 37 -5.51 11.67 26.73
CA HIS A 37 -5.52 10.69 27.82
C HIS A 37 -6.92 10.56 28.42
N VAL A 38 -7.60 11.67 28.69
CA VAL A 38 -8.98 11.68 29.21
C VAL A 38 -9.95 10.99 28.24
N CYS A 39 -9.87 11.32 26.94
CA CYS A 39 -10.69 10.68 25.92
C CYS A 39 -10.41 9.17 25.80
N GLN A 40 -9.14 8.76 25.86
CA GLN A 40 -8.75 7.35 25.79
C GLN A 40 -9.20 6.55 27.01
N ALA A 41 -9.11 7.16 28.20
CA ALA A 41 -9.58 6.56 29.45
C ALA A 41 -11.09 6.28 29.40
N ARG A 42 -11.89 7.19 28.81
CA ARG A 42 -13.35 7.00 28.65
C ARG A 42 -13.74 5.88 27.68
N LYS A 43 -12.93 5.63 26.63
CA LYS A 43 -13.26 4.66 25.58
C LYS A 43 -13.06 3.20 25.97
N LYS A 44 -12.35 2.92 27.08
CA LYS A 44 -11.97 1.56 27.47
C LYS A 44 -12.44 1.28 28.90
N PRO A 45 -13.53 0.51 29.09
CA PRO A 45 -14.09 0.22 30.42
C PRO A 45 -13.09 -0.45 31.36
N VAL A 46 -12.20 -1.29 30.82
CA VAL A 46 -11.12 -1.95 31.56
C VAL A 46 -9.82 -1.77 30.79
N SER A 47 -8.85 -1.11 31.42
CA SER A 47 -7.51 -0.93 30.87
C SER A 47 -6.49 -1.67 31.73
N ARG A 48 -5.50 -2.30 31.08
CA ARG A 48 -4.29 -2.82 31.76
C ARG A 48 -3.32 -1.72 32.20
N SER A 49 -3.68 -0.45 32.00
CA SER A 49 -2.85 0.71 32.35
C SER A 49 -3.34 1.33 33.66
N HIS A 50 -2.48 1.33 34.68
CA HIS A 50 -2.73 2.02 35.95
C HIS A 50 -3.07 3.50 35.73
N TRP A 51 -2.45 4.13 34.74
CA TRP A 51 -2.70 5.53 34.38
C TRP A 51 -4.15 5.79 33.92
N TYR A 52 -4.66 5.02 32.96
CA TYR A 52 -6.05 5.19 32.51
C TYR A 52 -7.07 4.79 33.56
N ASN A 53 -6.75 3.82 34.42
CA ASN A 53 -7.60 3.45 35.53
C ASN A 53 -7.63 4.57 36.60
N ALA A 54 -6.51 5.26 36.83
CA ALA A 54 -6.45 6.40 37.75
C ALA A 54 -7.31 7.58 37.26
N ILE A 55 -7.22 7.94 35.97
CA ILE A 55 -8.08 9.00 35.40
C ILE A 55 -9.57 8.66 35.53
N GLN A 56 -9.94 7.40 35.30
CA GLN A 56 -11.34 6.96 35.47
C GLN A 56 -11.78 6.97 36.93
N LYS A 57 -10.90 6.58 37.85
CA LYS A 57 -11.19 6.48 39.28
C LYS A 57 -11.31 7.84 39.96
N TYR A 58 -10.36 8.74 39.70
CA TYR A 58 -10.25 10.02 40.40
C TYR A 58 -10.86 11.19 39.62
N GLY A 59 -11.09 11.02 38.32
CA GLY A 59 -11.60 12.08 37.45
C GLY A 59 -10.49 13.00 36.92
N LYS A 60 -10.85 13.83 35.93
CA LYS A 60 -9.89 14.70 35.23
C LYS A 60 -9.35 15.86 36.09
N ASP A 61 -10.13 16.34 37.05
CA ASP A 61 -9.78 17.55 37.80
C ASP A 61 -8.91 17.23 39.05
N ALA A 62 -8.72 15.94 39.35
CA ALA A 62 -7.91 15.43 40.45
C ALA A 62 -6.39 15.44 40.19
N PHE A 63 -5.96 15.92 39.02
CA PHE A 63 -4.54 15.93 38.63
C PHE A 63 -4.04 17.36 38.41
N ASP A 64 -2.84 17.62 38.91
CA ASP A 64 -2.04 18.78 38.55
C ASP A 64 -1.09 18.44 37.40
N HIS A 65 -0.78 19.45 36.58
CA HIS A 65 0.01 19.27 35.37
C HIS A 65 1.19 20.23 35.36
N MET A 66 2.39 19.68 35.15
CA MET A 66 3.63 20.45 35.11
C MET A 66 4.45 20.06 33.88
N VAL A 67 5.06 21.04 33.21
CA VAL A 67 6.06 20.79 32.16
C VAL A 67 7.41 20.65 32.85
N LEU A 68 8.08 19.52 32.65
CA LEU A 68 9.40 19.25 33.21
C LEU A 68 10.50 19.80 32.30
N HIS A 69 10.39 19.55 31.01
CA HIS A 69 11.38 19.99 30.04
C HIS A 69 10.82 20.08 28.62
N THR A 70 11.44 20.91 27.80
CA THR A 70 11.15 21.01 26.36
C THR A 70 12.44 20.91 25.58
N CYS A 71 12.49 20.04 24.57
CA CYS A 71 13.67 19.83 23.74
C CYS A 71 13.31 19.70 22.26
N SER A 72 14.28 19.89 21.37
CA SER A 72 14.08 19.78 19.92
C SER A 72 14.42 18.38 19.37
N SER A 73 15.19 17.59 20.10
CA SER A 73 15.60 16.23 19.73
C SER A 73 14.77 15.17 20.43
N LEU A 74 14.34 14.15 19.68
CA LEU A 74 13.64 12.99 20.24
C LEU A 74 14.55 12.16 21.17
N ASP A 75 15.82 11.99 20.82
CA ASP A 75 16.74 11.17 21.61
C ASP A 75 16.98 11.79 22.98
N GLU A 76 17.15 13.10 23.01
CA GLU A 76 17.22 13.88 24.24
C GLU A 76 15.91 13.78 25.04
N ALA A 77 14.75 13.88 24.36
CA ALA A 77 13.45 13.75 25.01
C ALA A 77 13.23 12.39 25.66
N ASN A 78 13.66 11.31 25.00
CA ASN A 78 13.59 9.94 25.50
C ASN A 78 14.50 9.75 26.71
N LEU A 79 15.72 10.29 26.65
CA LEU A 79 16.67 10.23 27.76
C LEU A 79 16.13 10.97 28.99
N LEU A 80 15.53 12.15 28.79
CA LEU A 80 14.94 12.94 29.86
C LEU A 80 13.69 12.28 30.45
N GLU A 81 12.81 11.72 29.61
CA GLU A 81 11.65 10.95 30.09
C GLU A 81 12.10 9.80 31.01
N TRP A 82 13.11 9.04 30.57
CA TRP A 82 13.69 7.96 31.37
C TRP A 82 14.28 8.46 32.69
N LYS A 83 15.09 9.52 32.65
CA LYS A 83 15.67 10.13 33.86
C LYS A 83 14.60 10.59 34.84
N TRP A 84 13.55 11.28 34.37
CA TRP A 84 12.49 11.77 35.23
C TRP A 84 11.64 10.65 35.84
N ILE A 85 11.37 9.57 35.09
CA ILE A 85 10.67 8.40 35.61
C ILE A 85 11.47 7.74 36.74
N GLU A 86 12.78 7.64 36.56
CA GLU A 86 13.70 7.06 37.54
C GLU A 86 13.80 7.94 38.79
N ILE A 87 14.09 9.24 38.62
CA ILE A 87 14.24 10.21 39.73
C ILE A 87 12.97 10.29 40.59
N LEU A 88 11.80 10.30 39.95
CA LEU A 88 10.52 10.43 40.64
C LEU A 88 9.94 9.07 41.08
N GLY A 89 10.61 7.94 40.76
CA GLY A 89 10.14 6.62 41.13
C GLY A 89 8.73 6.27 40.62
N THR A 90 8.25 6.91 39.54
CA THR A 90 6.83 6.81 39.11
C THR A 90 6.38 5.43 38.64
N ARG A 91 7.32 4.48 38.59
CA ARG A 91 7.06 3.06 38.28
C ARG A 91 6.55 2.27 39.47
N ASP A 92 6.92 2.70 40.67
CA ASP A 92 6.44 2.09 41.89
C ASP A 92 4.95 2.42 42.03
N PRO A 93 4.05 1.43 42.17
CA PRO A 93 2.64 1.67 42.42
C PRO A 93 2.35 2.55 43.63
N ALA A 94 3.25 2.65 44.61
CA ALA A 94 3.12 3.56 45.73
C ALA A 94 3.35 5.03 45.32
N HIS A 95 4.24 5.28 44.36
CA HIS A 95 4.75 6.62 44.01
C HIS A 95 4.30 7.11 42.62
N GLY A 96 3.73 6.25 41.77
CA GLY A 96 3.26 6.68 40.46
C GLY A 96 2.37 5.72 39.69
N PHE A 97 2.20 6.02 38.41
CA PHE A 97 1.31 5.31 37.49
C PHE A 97 2.02 4.79 36.22
N ASN A 98 3.32 5.05 36.08
CA ASN A 98 4.11 4.58 34.96
C ASN A 98 4.29 3.06 35.06
N ILE A 99 4.09 2.34 33.97
CA ILE A 99 4.38 0.88 33.93
C ILE A 99 5.76 0.65 33.34
N THR A 100 6.10 1.43 32.32
CA THR A 100 7.36 1.34 31.59
C THR A 100 8.38 2.35 32.12
N PRO A 101 9.68 2.04 32.03
CA PRO A 101 10.75 2.97 32.42
C PRO A 101 10.85 4.26 31.60
N GLY A 102 10.04 4.44 30.57
CA GLY A 102 10.30 5.47 29.55
C GLY A 102 11.53 5.11 28.73
N GLY A 103 12.00 6.05 27.91
CA GLY A 103 13.20 5.86 27.09
C GLY A 103 13.03 4.85 25.95
N LYS A 104 11.84 4.25 25.80
CA LYS A 104 11.55 3.42 24.63
C LYS A 104 11.08 4.35 23.52
N VAL A 105 11.93 4.44 22.49
CA VAL A 105 11.49 4.43 21.11
C VAL A 105 10.53 3.25 20.97
N ARG A 106 9.25 3.43 21.32
CA ARG A 106 8.18 2.72 20.64
C ARG A 106 8.25 3.32 19.25
N ALA A 107 9.14 2.76 18.43
CA ALA A 107 9.10 2.94 17.00
C ALA A 107 7.63 2.88 16.61
N PRO A 108 7.11 3.94 15.97
CA PRO A 108 5.69 4.28 15.95
C PRO A 108 4.93 3.10 15.39
N HIS A 109 4.38 2.23 16.25
CA HIS A 109 3.91 0.92 15.84
C HIS A 109 4.68 0.39 14.62
N LEU A 110 5.99 0.14 14.76
CA LEU A 110 6.49 -0.99 13.98
C LEU A 110 5.68 -2.15 14.57
N SER A 111 4.50 -2.40 14.00
CA SER A 111 3.91 -3.72 13.95
C SER A 111 5.06 -4.54 13.42
N ARG A 112 5.89 -5.04 14.35
CA ARG A 112 7.10 -5.79 14.06
C ARG A 112 6.62 -6.79 13.04
N ASN A 113 7.05 -6.60 11.79
CA ASN A 113 6.33 -7.17 10.67
C ASN A 113 6.19 -8.65 11.02
N PRO A 114 4.98 -9.24 11.07
CA PRO A 114 4.86 -10.65 11.45
C PRO A 114 5.83 -11.51 10.61
N TRP A 115 6.07 -11.06 9.37
CA TRP A 115 7.09 -11.54 8.47
C TRP A 115 8.55 -11.32 8.89
N ASP A 116 8.90 -10.74 10.02
CA ASP A 116 10.29 -10.66 10.53
C ASP A 116 10.61 -11.82 11.47
N ARG A 117 9.59 -12.55 11.94
CA ARG A 117 9.76 -13.72 12.82
C ARG A 117 9.98 -14.97 11.97
N PRO A 118 11.12 -15.69 12.11
CA PRO A 118 11.41 -16.89 11.32
C PRO A 118 10.31 -17.96 11.44
N GLU A 119 9.78 -18.18 12.64
CA GLU A 119 8.71 -19.14 12.89
C GLU A 119 7.40 -18.77 12.18
N TYR A 120 7.04 -17.49 12.16
CA TYR A 120 5.85 -17.01 11.48
C TYR A 120 6.01 -17.10 9.95
N ARG A 121 7.21 -16.77 9.44
CA ARG A 121 7.55 -16.98 8.02
C ARG A 121 7.38 -18.45 7.64
N ALA A 122 7.97 -19.37 8.39
CA ALA A 122 7.91 -20.79 8.12
C ALA A 122 6.46 -21.33 8.18
N LYS A 123 5.67 -20.89 9.16
CA LYS A 123 4.25 -21.25 9.25
C LYS A 123 3.46 -20.74 8.04
N MET A 124 3.63 -19.48 7.67
CA MET A 124 2.93 -18.90 6.52
C MET A 124 3.40 -19.53 5.20
N GLU A 125 4.68 -19.85 5.08
CA GLU A 125 5.21 -20.53 3.91
C GLU A 125 4.66 -21.96 3.79
N SER A 126 4.53 -22.69 4.90
CA SER A 126 3.85 -24.00 4.92
C SER A 126 2.39 -23.89 4.47
N VAL A 127 1.65 -22.88 4.94
CA VAL A 127 0.27 -22.63 4.52
C VAL A 127 0.20 -22.25 3.03
N LEU A 128 1.09 -21.38 2.56
CA LEU A 128 1.15 -20.95 1.16
C LEU A 128 1.58 -22.08 0.21
N ARG A 129 2.50 -22.94 0.65
CA ARG A 129 2.95 -24.14 -0.07
C ARG A 129 1.99 -25.32 0.08
N SER A 130 0.98 -25.23 0.95
CA SER A 130 -0.02 -26.28 1.07
C SER A 130 -0.71 -26.49 -0.28
N GLY A 131 -0.82 -27.76 -0.70
CA GLY A 131 -1.44 -28.13 -1.97
C GLY A 131 -2.87 -27.61 -2.09
N LEU A 132 -3.56 -27.37 -0.97
CA LEU A 132 -4.92 -26.82 -0.92
C LEU A 132 -5.01 -25.42 -1.53
N GLN A 133 -4.07 -24.53 -1.21
CA GLN A 133 -4.08 -23.18 -1.76
C GLN A 133 -3.66 -23.17 -3.23
N LYS A 134 -2.68 -24.00 -3.61
CA LYS A 134 -2.26 -24.17 -5.00
C LYS A 134 -3.38 -24.77 -5.87
N ALA A 135 -4.10 -25.77 -5.38
CA ALA A 135 -5.27 -26.37 -6.03
C ALA A 135 -6.41 -25.36 -6.17
N ARG A 136 -6.64 -24.53 -5.14
CA ARG A 136 -7.61 -23.42 -5.19
C ARG A 136 -7.30 -22.40 -6.29
N TRP A 137 -6.03 -22.16 -6.61
CA TRP A 137 -5.62 -21.30 -7.73
C TRP A 137 -5.71 -21.98 -9.11
N GLN A 138 -5.76 -23.30 -9.15
CA GLN A 138 -5.95 -24.09 -10.37
C GLN A 138 -7.42 -24.27 -10.75
N ASP A 139 -8.36 -24.07 -9.82
CA ASP A 139 -9.80 -24.07 -10.10
C ASP A 139 -10.21 -22.92 -11.04
N PRO A 140 -10.65 -23.21 -12.28
CA PRO A 140 -11.06 -22.20 -13.24
C PRO A 140 -12.28 -21.39 -12.79
N ALA A 141 -13.21 -21.99 -12.05
CA ALA A 141 -14.45 -21.34 -11.63
C ALA A 141 -14.17 -20.27 -10.58
N LEU A 142 -13.37 -20.59 -9.58
CA LEU A 142 -12.94 -19.63 -8.56
C LEU A 142 -12.08 -18.51 -9.16
N ARG A 143 -11.18 -18.84 -10.09
CA ARG A 143 -10.37 -17.83 -10.79
C ARG A 143 -11.22 -16.86 -11.59
N ALA A 144 -12.24 -17.37 -12.29
CA ALA A 144 -13.19 -16.55 -13.02
C ALA A 144 -14.02 -15.66 -12.08
N GLN A 145 -14.48 -16.18 -10.95
CA GLN A 145 -15.20 -15.42 -9.93
C GLN A 145 -14.34 -14.27 -9.38
N MET A 146 -13.10 -14.55 -8.97
CA MET A 146 -12.17 -13.53 -8.48
C MET A 146 -11.90 -12.44 -9.52
N SER A 147 -11.76 -12.82 -10.79
CA SER A 147 -11.61 -11.86 -11.89
C SER A 147 -12.86 -10.99 -12.08
N ARG A 148 -14.06 -11.57 -11.98
CA ARG A 148 -15.33 -10.82 -12.06
C ARG A 148 -15.45 -9.82 -10.91
N THR A 149 -15.18 -10.24 -9.68
CA THR A 149 -15.22 -9.37 -8.50
C THR A 149 -14.18 -8.25 -8.58
N GLN A 150 -12.98 -8.53 -9.08
CA GLN A 150 -11.96 -7.50 -9.26
C GLN A 150 -12.36 -6.50 -10.35
N LYS A 151 -12.94 -6.98 -11.45
CA LYS A 151 -13.43 -6.12 -12.53
C LYS A 151 -14.64 -5.29 -12.10
N SER A 152 -15.59 -5.84 -11.34
CA SER A 152 -16.76 -5.10 -10.86
C SER A 152 -16.35 -3.92 -9.99
N ARG A 153 -15.36 -4.08 -9.12
CA ARG A 153 -14.79 -2.98 -8.31
C ARG A 153 -14.27 -1.82 -9.14
N PHE A 154 -13.69 -2.09 -10.31
CA PHE A 154 -13.21 -1.06 -11.22
C PHE A 154 -14.31 -0.43 -12.09
N VAL A 155 -15.46 -1.10 -12.20
CA VAL A 155 -16.66 -0.56 -12.85
C VAL A 155 -17.44 0.31 -11.85
N GLU A 156 -17.54 -0.13 -10.61
CA GLU A 156 -18.21 0.57 -9.50
C GLU A 156 -17.48 1.85 -9.10
N ASP A 157 -16.14 1.85 -9.13
CA ASP A 157 -15.32 3.03 -8.84
C ASP A 157 -14.29 3.29 -9.96
N PRO A 158 -14.63 4.15 -10.94
CA PRO A 158 -13.71 4.55 -11.99
C PRO A 158 -12.46 5.28 -11.47
N SER A 159 -12.56 6.02 -10.37
CA SER A 159 -11.43 6.75 -9.76
C SER A 159 -10.39 5.80 -9.20
N LEU A 160 -10.84 4.68 -8.60
CA LEU A 160 -9.95 3.61 -8.14
C LEU A 160 -9.15 3.01 -9.30
N LYS A 161 -9.79 2.77 -10.45
CA LYS A 161 -9.11 2.24 -11.64
C LYS A 161 -8.02 3.19 -12.13
N GLU A 162 -8.32 4.49 -12.19
CA GLU A 162 -7.36 5.51 -12.60
C GLU A 162 -6.17 5.62 -11.64
N ARG A 163 -6.43 5.58 -10.31
CA ARG A 163 -5.35 5.59 -9.30
C ARG A 163 -4.45 4.37 -9.43
N VAL A 164 -5.03 3.17 -9.56
CA VAL A 164 -4.28 1.92 -9.74
C VAL A 164 -3.44 1.97 -11.01
N SER A 165 -4.01 2.47 -12.12
CA SER A 165 -3.28 2.64 -13.38
C SER A 165 -2.12 3.64 -13.25
N ARG A 166 -2.34 4.78 -12.57
CA ARG A 166 -1.33 5.82 -12.34
C ARG A 166 -0.17 5.29 -11.50
N ASP A 167 -0.48 4.59 -10.40
CA ASP A 167 0.53 4.00 -9.53
C ASP A 167 1.34 2.92 -10.26
N GLN A 168 0.70 2.15 -11.15
CA GLN A 168 1.38 1.15 -11.96
C GLN A 168 2.33 1.78 -12.98
N LEU A 169 1.90 2.85 -13.66
CA LEU A 169 2.76 3.61 -14.58
C LEU A 169 3.97 4.21 -13.86
N LYS A 170 3.76 4.82 -12.69
CA LYS A 170 4.84 5.37 -11.86
C LYS A 170 5.86 4.31 -11.43
N ARG A 171 5.42 3.08 -11.16
CA ARG A 171 6.35 1.97 -10.88
C ARG A 171 7.13 1.53 -12.13
N MET A 172 6.52 1.60 -13.31
CA MET A 172 7.15 1.26 -14.59
C MET A 172 8.14 2.32 -15.10
N GLU A 173 8.14 3.52 -14.52
CA GLU A 173 9.15 4.55 -14.77
C GLU A 173 10.52 4.19 -14.17
N ASP A 174 10.54 3.42 -13.08
CA ASP A 174 11.79 2.91 -12.50
C ASP A 174 12.45 1.89 -13.46
N PRO A 175 13.66 2.17 -13.98
CA PRO A 175 14.35 1.29 -14.91
C PRO A 175 14.61 -0.12 -14.36
N GLN A 176 14.91 -0.24 -13.06
CA GLN A 176 15.21 -1.53 -12.44
C GLN A 176 13.95 -2.39 -12.31
N TYR A 177 12.86 -1.78 -11.86
CA TYR A 177 11.56 -2.43 -11.78
C TYR A 177 11.05 -2.83 -13.16
N ARG A 178 11.16 -1.93 -14.15
CA ARG A 178 10.78 -2.20 -15.53
C ARG A 178 11.57 -3.36 -16.13
N ALA A 179 12.90 -3.38 -15.95
CA ALA A 179 13.75 -4.46 -16.43
C ALA A 179 13.36 -5.81 -15.82
N LYS A 180 13.05 -5.86 -14.52
CA LYS A 180 12.59 -7.06 -13.82
C LYS A 180 11.25 -7.58 -14.35
N ILE A 181 10.31 -6.69 -14.65
CA ILE A 181 9.02 -7.09 -15.23
C ILE A 181 9.23 -7.60 -16.66
N MET A 182 10.06 -6.92 -17.44
CA MET A 182 10.39 -7.33 -18.82
C MET A 182 11.14 -8.66 -18.85
N SER A 183 12.07 -8.92 -17.93
CA SER A 183 12.77 -10.21 -17.84
C SER A 183 11.81 -11.34 -17.52
N GLY A 184 10.89 -11.15 -16.57
CA GLY A 184 9.86 -12.15 -16.27
C GLY A 184 8.89 -12.40 -17.44
N LEU A 185 8.56 -11.36 -18.22
CA LEU A 185 7.77 -11.50 -19.46
C LEU A 185 8.55 -12.26 -20.55
N ILE A 186 9.85 -12.02 -20.67
CA ILE A 186 10.73 -12.75 -21.59
C ILE A 186 10.82 -14.22 -21.17
N GLU A 187 11.05 -14.52 -19.89
CA GLU A 187 11.07 -15.89 -19.35
C GLU A 187 9.74 -16.63 -19.61
N GLN A 188 8.59 -15.97 -19.38
CA GLN A 188 7.27 -16.52 -19.70
C GLN A 188 7.02 -16.68 -21.21
N ASN A 189 7.72 -15.92 -22.05
CA ASN A 189 7.68 -16.07 -23.51
C ASN A 189 8.62 -17.17 -24.02
N MET A 190 9.63 -17.54 -23.23
CA MET A 190 10.56 -18.66 -23.50
C MET A 190 10.05 -20.00 -22.95
N ASP A 191 8.88 -20.02 -22.32
CA ASP A 191 8.20 -21.24 -21.88
C ASP A 191 7.92 -22.17 -23.09
N PRO A 192 8.37 -23.44 -23.07
CA PRO A 192 8.21 -24.39 -24.16
C PRO A 192 6.72 -24.61 -24.55
N ASP A 193 5.79 -24.55 -23.61
CA ASP A 193 4.35 -24.70 -23.89
C ASP A 193 3.83 -23.52 -24.72
N ARG A 194 4.40 -22.32 -24.53
CA ARG A 194 4.02 -21.14 -25.30
C ARG A 194 4.68 -21.07 -26.67
N SER A 195 5.90 -21.59 -26.79
CA SER A 195 6.54 -21.80 -28.10
C SER A 195 5.68 -22.74 -28.98
N ALA A 196 5.13 -23.81 -28.40
CA ALA A 196 4.18 -24.70 -29.06
C ALA A 196 2.87 -24.00 -29.44
N LEU A 197 2.30 -23.16 -28.56
CA LEU A 197 1.13 -22.33 -28.87
C LEU A 197 1.40 -21.33 -30.02
N SER A 198 2.58 -20.73 -30.06
CA SER A 198 3.02 -19.83 -31.14
C SER A 198 3.18 -20.58 -32.46
N ALA A 199 3.78 -21.77 -32.44
CA ALA A 199 3.88 -22.64 -33.61
C ALA A 199 2.51 -23.11 -34.12
N ALA A 200 1.60 -23.49 -33.21
CA ALA A 200 0.22 -23.85 -33.54
C ALA A 200 -0.55 -22.65 -34.13
N GLN A 201 -0.35 -21.45 -33.58
CA GLN A 201 -0.96 -20.23 -34.08
C GLN A 201 -0.42 -19.84 -35.47
N LYS A 202 0.89 -19.98 -35.71
CA LYS A 202 1.50 -19.79 -37.03
C LYS A 202 0.96 -20.81 -38.04
N LYS A 203 0.89 -22.10 -37.67
CA LYS A 203 0.27 -23.15 -38.51
C LYS A 203 -1.18 -22.82 -38.86
N ARG A 204 -1.97 -22.38 -37.88
CA ARG A 204 -3.35 -21.93 -38.10
C ARG A 204 -3.47 -20.72 -39.03
N PHE A 205 -2.49 -19.82 -39.03
CA PHE A 205 -2.45 -18.68 -39.95
C PHE A 205 -1.89 -19.02 -41.34
N SER A 206 -1.27 -20.19 -41.52
CA SER A 206 -0.82 -20.72 -42.81
C SER A 206 -1.80 -21.72 -43.42
N ASP A 207 -2.76 -22.23 -42.66
CA ASP A 207 -3.77 -23.18 -43.10
C ASP A 207 -4.81 -22.50 -44.03
N PRO A 208 -4.95 -22.95 -45.28
CA PRO A 208 -5.89 -22.39 -46.25
C PRO A 208 -7.35 -22.35 -45.76
N ASP A 209 -7.81 -23.37 -45.03
CA ASP A 209 -9.22 -23.47 -44.63
C ASP A 209 -9.55 -22.50 -43.49
N GLU A 210 -8.64 -22.33 -42.52
CA GLU A 210 -8.78 -21.33 -41.46
C GLU A 210 -8.62 -19.89 -42.01
N LEU A 211 -7.81 -19.69 -43.05
CA LEU A 211 -7.74 -18.42 -43.76
C LEU A 211 -9.04 -18.10 -44.51
N ILE A 212 -9.66 -19.07 -45.17
CA ILE A 212 -10.97 -18.92 -45.81
C ILE A 212 -12.04 -18.58 -44.77
N LYS A 213 -12.08 -19.30 -43.65
CA LYS A 213 -13.01 -19.04 -42.54
C LYS A 213 -12.82 -17.65 -41.92
N LYS A 214 -11.58 -17.22 -41.74
CA LYS A 214 -11.24 -15.86 -41.26
C LYS A 214 -11.62 -14.80 -42.29
N SER A 215 -11.42 -15.05 -43.58
CA SER A 215 -11.84 -14.17 -44.68
C SER A 215 -13.36 -14.02 -44.75
N LEU A 216 -14.12 -15.09 -44.57
CA LEU A 216 -15.58 -15.07 -44.53
C LEU A 216 -16.10 -14.32 -43.29
N ALA A 217 -15.51 -14.56 -42.12
CA ALA A 217 -15.83 -13.81 -40.90
C ALA A 217 -15.50 -12.32 -41.04
N SER A 218 -14.34 -12.00 -41.64
CA SER A 218 -13.94 -10.62 -41.94
C SER A 218 -14.88 -9.97 -42.96
N ARG A 219 -15.35 -10.70 -43.97
CA ARG A 219 -16.35 -10.23 -44.95
C ARG A 219 -17.72 -9.94 -44.32
N LYS A 220 -18.12 -10.67 -43.27
CA LYS A 220 -19.34 -10.34 -42.50
C LYS A 220 -19.20 -9.02 -41.74
N PHE A 221 -18.08 -8.81 -41.06
CA PHE A 221 -17.82 -7.54 -40.35
C PHE A 221 -17.57 -6.36 -41.29
N THR A 222 -16.81 -6.57 -42.36
CA THR A 222 -16.57 -5.54 -43.38
C THR A 222 -17.75 -5.37 -44.33
N GLY A 223 -18.81 -6.18 -44.27
CA GLY A 223 -20.05 -5.98 -45.02
C GLY A 223 -21.06 -5.09 -44.30
N ASP A 224 -20.95 -5.00 -42.97
CA ASP A 224 -21.78 -4.17 -42.11
C ASP A 224 -21.48 -2.67 -42.31
N PRO A 225 -22.47 -1.86 -42.75
CA PRO A 225 -22.30 -0.42 -42.96
C PRO A 225 -21.88 0.35 -41.71
N GLU A 226 -22.39 -0.01 -40.53
CA GLU A 226 -22.07 0.69 -39.28
C GLU A 226 -20.63 0.44 -38.86
N TYR A 227 -20.17 -0.80 -38.99
CA TYR A 227 -18.78 -1.16 -38.72
C TYR A 227 -17.81 -0.45 -39.68
N ARG A 228 -18.16 -0.35 -40.97
CA ARG A 228 -17.36 0.39 -41.97
C ARG A 228 -17.23 1.86 -41.60
N GLN A 229 -18.33 2.50 -41.20
CA GLN A 229 -18.33 3.90 -40.79
C GLN A 229 -17.44 4.11 -39.55
N LYS A 230 -17.62 3.27 -38.52
CA LYS A 230 -16.79 3.33 -37.30
C LYS A 230 -15.29 3.15 -37.58
N MET A 231 -14.95 2.24 -38.50
CA MET A 231 -13.56 2.03 -38.91
C MET A 231 -13.02 3.19 -39.74
N ARG A 232 -13.82 3.78 -40.62
CA ARG A 232 -13.46 5.00 -41.37
C ARG A 232 -13.18 6.16 -40.42
N ASP A 233 -14.06 6.42 -39.47
CA ASP A 233 -13.90 7.50 -38.49
C ASP A 233 -12.66 7.29 -37.62
N ARG A 234 -12.36 6.03 -37.27
CA ARG A 234 -11.16 5.68 -36.51
C ARG A 234 -9.89 5.88 -37.32
N ILE A 235 -9.88 5.49 -38.59
CA ILE A 235 -8.74 5.71 -39.49
C ILE A 235 -8.55 7.21 -39.73
N GLN A 236 -9.63 7.95 -39.96
CA GLN A 236 -9.60 9.40 -40.14
C GLN A 236 -8.94 10.09 -38.95
N LYS A 237 -9.35 9.76 -37.72
CA LYS A 237 -8.73 10.28 -36.49
C LYS A 237 -7.24 9.91 -36.33
N LEU A 238 -6.82 8.75 -36.83
CA LEU A 238 -5.40 8.38 -36.83
C LEU A 238 -4.60 9.20 -37.84
N TYR A 239 -5.18 9.52 -39.00
CA TYR A 239 -4.54 10.36 -40.02
C TYR A 239 -4.60 11.86 -39.69
N GLU A 240 -5.42 12.27 -38.73
CA GLU A 240 -5.40 13.61 -38.14
C GLU A 240 -4.23 13.80 -37.16
N ASP A 241 -3.67 12.71 -36.61
CA ASP A 241 -2.48 12.74 -35.74
C ASP A 241 -1.18 12.93 -36.57
N PRO A 242 -0.46 14.05 -36.38
CA PRO A 242 0.77 14.35 -37.12
C PRO A 242 1.89 13.33 -36.88
N GLU A 243 2.00 12.75 -35.68
CA GLU A 243 3.03 11.74 -35.38
C GLU A 243 2.77 10.45 -36.15
N TYR A 244 1.50 10.05 -36.24
CA TYR A 244 1.10 8.85 -36.96
C TYR A 244 1.37 8.98 -38.46
N LEU A 245 1.04 10.13 -39.06
CA LEU A 245 1.35 10.45 -40.45
C LEU A 245 2.85 10.37 -40.75
N GLN A 246 3.71 10.86 -39.85
CA GLN A 246 5.16 10.77 -40.01
C GLN A 246 5.65 9.32 -39.99
N LYS A 247 5.15 8.49 -39.05
CA LYS A 247 5.50 7.06 -38.96
C LYS A 247 5.07 6.29 -40.22
N VAL A 248 3.87 6.55 -40.73
CA VAL A 248 3.38 5.92 -41.97
C VAL A 248 4.22 6.34 -43.18
N ARG A 249 4.57 7.63 -43.31
CA ARG A 249 5.44 8.13 -44.39
C ARG A 249 6.83 7.54 -44.34
N ALA A 250 7.41 7.38 -43.14
CA ALA A 250 8.69 6.72 -42.94
C ALA A 250 8.64 5.24 -43.36
N ALA A 251 7.62 4.50 -42.90
CA ALA A 251 7.43 3.09 -43.27
C ALA A 251 7.22 2.89 -44.79
N ILE A 252 6.48 3.78 -45.45
CA ILE A 252 6.31 3.74 -46.92
C ILE A 252 7.65 4.00 -47.61
N ARG A 253 8.44 4.96 -47.14
CA ARG A 253 9.77 5.27 -47.67
C ARG A 253 10.72 4.08 -47.54
N ASP A 254 10.72 3.40 -46.40
CA ASP A 254 11.57 2.24 -46.14
C ASP A 254 11.14 1.02 -46.97
N SER A 255 9.83 0.76 -47.09
CA SER A 255 9.33 -0.34 -47.94
C SER A 255 9.60 -0.17 -49.44
N ARG A 256 9.83 1.07 -49.90
CA ARG A 256 10.25 1.38 -51.27
C ARG A 256 11.74 1.23 -51.48
N LYS A 257 12.56 1.36 -50.43
CA LYS A 257 14.00 1.08 -50.47
C LYS A 257 14.28 -0.43 -50.52
N ASP A 258 13.49 -1.25 -49.83
CA ASP A 258 13.63 -2.72 -49.84
C ASP A 258 13.16 -3.39 -51.16
N ARG A 259 12.51 -2.64 -52.06
CA ARG A 259 12.04 -3.14 -53.38
C ARG A 259 12.87 -2.63 -54.56
N SER A 260 13.93 -1.86 -54.32
CA SER A 260 14.85 -1.34 -55.33
C SER A 260 16.21 -2.00 -55.20
#